data_AF-A0A811QSN0-F1
#
_entry.id   AF-A0A811QSN0-F1
#
_cell.length_a   1.000
_cell.length_b   1.000
_cell.length_c   1.000
_cell.angle_alpha   90.00
_cell.angle_beta   90.00
_cell.angle_gamma   90.00
#
_symmetry.space_group_name_H-M   'P 1'
#
loop_
_entity.id
_entity.type
_entity.pdbx_description
1 polymer ?
#
loop_
_entity_poly.entity_id
_entity_poly.type
_entity_poly.pdbx_seq_one_letter_code
_entity_poly.pdbx_strand_id
1 'polypeptide(L)'
;MVERERDEGEAARALTSGPLQQQEGAAEGESDEKAGDEREEEEDDDDDDRDEEGTEWSEIRLAIDELSPPARLKHGDGDGKAAASSLPTLRFLALSHLLVRVLDKIGPTMAVLRLDVQRNIERLQELYLLDPAKYSTLTGILEKEVKEGTARKVDSCARAVLWLARSMDFTIALLQSLEEDSEQQQSLAQLVEAAYEVSLKPWHGWISSAACKIALKLIPERKVFTSLLLGMGQDCSALKDEIERLALLLRPLLDDIHSMMARFRLDRLKST
;
A
#
# COMPACT_ATOMS: atom_id res chain seq x y z
N MET A 1 -41.83 59.31 -11.33
CA MET A 1 -42.66 58.93 -12.50
C MET A 1 -41.91 57.80 -13.19
N VAL A 2 -42.18 56.54 -12.78
CA VAL A 2 -42.99 55.53 -13.53
C VAL A 2 -42.10 54.89 -14.62
N GLU A 3 -41.88 53.58 -14.75
CA GLU A 3 -42.43 52.33 -14.18
C GLU A 3 -41.53 51.16 -14.64
N ARG A 4 -41.47 50.04 -13.90
CA ARG A 4 -42.00 48.74 -14.37
C ARG A 4 -41.81 47.61 -13.33
N GLU A 5 -42.93 46.95 -13.05
CA GLU A 5 -43.18 45.85 -12.13
C GLU A 5 -43.07 44.46 -12.79
N ARG A 6 -42.82 43.41 -11.98
CA ARG A 6 -43.60 42.14 -11.83
C ARG A 6 -42.84 41.16 -10.90
N ASP A 7 -43.30 40.85 -9.67
CA ASP A 7 -44.33 39.87 -9.21
C ASP A 7 -43.85 38.39 -9.33
N GLU A 8 -43.44 37.68 -8.24
CA GLU A 8 -44.22 36.86 -7.26
C GLU A 8 -45.12 35.79 -7.91
N GLY A 9 -45.32 34.54 -7.48
CA GLY A 9 -45.10 33.74 -6.27
C GLY A 9 -46.16 32.59 -6.25
N GLU A 10 -46.01 31.56 -5.39
CA GLU A 10 -46.98 30.47 -5.06
C GLU A 10 -47.17 29.26 -6.03
N ALA A 11 -47.42 28.00 -5.62
CA ALA A 11 -47.88 27.40 -4.35
C ALA A 11 -47.53 25.89 -4.23
N ALA A 12 -47.63 25.38 -2.98
CA ALA A 12 -47.36 24.02 -2.50
C ALA A 12 -48.57 23.06 -2.55
N ARG A 13 -48.32 21.74 -2.44
CA ARG A 13 -49.30 20.73 -1.96
C ARG A 13 -48.62 19.61 -1.16
N ALA A 14 -49.22 19.26 -0.03
CA ALA A 14 -48.88 18.21 0.93
C ALA A 14 -50.08 17.27 1.14
N LEU A 15 -49.85 15.97 1.42
CA LEU A 15 -50.84 14.98 1.94
C LEU A 15 -50.08 13.91 2.80
N THR A 16 -50.20 13.91 4.16
CA THR A 16 -51.04 13.06 5.07
C THR A 16 -50.72 11.53 5.05
N SER A 17 -50.14 10.82 6.05
CA SER A 17 -50.46 10.47 7.46
C SER A 17 -51.33 9.18 7.70
N GLY A 18 -50.78 8.16 8.40
CA GLY A 18 -51.50 7.29 9.39
C GLY A 18 -51.86 5.80 9.08
N PRO A 19 -51.69 4.82 10.02
CA PRO A 19 -52.04 3.37 9.88
C PRO A 19 -53.13 2.81 10.88
N LEU A 20 -53.41 1.48 10.78
CA LEU A 20 -54.27 0.52 11.59
C LEU A 20 -55.66 0.18 10.94
N GLN A 21 -56.26 -1.03 10.96
CA GLN A 21 -56.27 -2.18 11.90
C GLN A 21 -57.02 -3.44 11.32
N GLN A 22 -56.64 -4.68 11.73
CA GLN A 22 -57.45 -5.92 12.06
C GLN A 22 -58.35 -6.63 10.98
N GLN A 23 -58.60 -7.97 10.88
CA GLN A 23 -58.55 -9.16 11.77
C GLN A 23 -58.89 -10.51 11.02
N GLU A 24 -58.37 -11.65 11.54
CA GLU A 24 -58.85 -13.08 11.58
C GLU A 24 -58.92 -14.12 10.42
N GLY A 25 -58.57 -15.38 10.79
CA GLY A 25 -59.02 -16.69 10.24
C GLY A 25 -57.87 -17.62 9.76
N ALA A 26 -57.30 -18.58 10.51
CA ALA A 26 -57.78 -19.88 11.03
C ALA A 26 -57.55 -21.11 10.10
N ALA A 27 -56.60 -21.96 10.55
CA ALA A 27 -56.28 -23.40 10.44
C ALA A 27 -56.96 -24.42 9.47
N GLU A 28 -56.26 -25.58 9.37
CA GLU A 28 -56.60 -26.93 8.82
C GLU A 28 -56.11 -27.21 7.39
N GLY A 29 -55.49 -28.34 7.00
CA GLY A 29 -55.15 -29.60 7.66
C GLY A 29 -54.58 -30.60 6.61
N GLU A 30 -53.66 -31.46 7.06
CA GLU A 30 -53.18 -32.78 6.56
C GLU A 30 -53.27 -33.25 5.09
N SER A 31 -52.07 -33.56 4.56
CA SER A 31 -51.58 -34.81 3.92
C SER A 31 -52.53 -35.91 3.44
N ASP A 32 -52.25 -36.47 2.24
CA ASP A 32 -51.88 -37.89 2.13
C ASP A 32 -51.12 -38.26 0.83
N GLU A 33 -50.43 -39.40 0.90
CA GLU A 33 -49.27 -39.89 0.13
C GLU A 33 -49.51 -40.57 -1.23
N LYS A 34 -48.39 -40.72 -1.99
CA LYS A 34 -47.86 -41.91 -2.72
C LYS A 34 -47.65 -41.71 -4.24
N ALA A 35 -46.66 -42.30 -4.90
CA ALA A 35 -45.34 -42.90 -4.63
C ALA A 35 -44.80 -43.39 -6.01
N GLY A 36 -43.49 -43.41 -6.18
CA GLY A 36 -42.76 -43.94 -7.35
C GLY A 36 -41.41 -43.25 -7.39
N ASP A 37 -40.40 -43.76 -6.68
CA ASP A 37 -39.51 -44.87 -7.05
C ASP A 37 -38.73 -44.56 -8.34
N GLU A 38 -37.48 -44.11 -8.16
CA GLU A 38 -36.30 -44.51 -8.95
C GLU A 38 -35.07 -43.92 -8.23
N ARG A 39 -34.22 -44.81 -7.72
CA ARG A 39 -32.90 -44.50 -7.14
C ARG A 39 -31.89 -44.50 -8.27
N GLU A 40 -31.22 -43.37 -8.48
CA GLU A 40 -29.94 -43.31 -9.15
C GLU A 40 -28.91 -42.91 -8.09
N GLU A 41 -28.01 -43.84 -7.78
CA GLU A 41 -26.83 -43.62 -6.96
C GLU A 41 -25.82 -42.89 -7.85
N GLU A 42 -25.73 -41.56 -7.73
CA GLU A 42 -24.59 -40.82 -8.25
C GLU A 42 -23.50 -40.84 -7.16
N GLU A 43 -22.47 -41.65 -7.41
CA GLU A 43 -21.16 -41.56 -6.77
C GLU A 43 -20.55 -40.22 -7.21
N ASP A 44 -20.81 -39.16 -6.45
CA ASP A 44 -20.01 -37.93 -6.53
C ASP A 44 -18.65 -38.26 -5.90
N ASP A 45 -17.69 -38.56 -6.77
CA ASP A 45 -16.28 -38.62 -6.47
C ASP A 45 -15.89 -37.37 -5.66
N ASP A 46 -15.42 -37.60 -4.43
CA ASP A 46 -14.67 -36.64 -3.63
C ASP A 46 -13.39 -36.27 -4.40
N ASP A 47 -13.50 -35.36 -5.38
CA ASP A 47 -12.38 -34.54 -5.81
C ASP A 47 -12.05 -33.63 -4.60
N ASP A 48 -11.17 -34.13 -3.73
CA ASP A 48 -10.31 -33.35 -2.83
C ASP A 48 -9.41 -32.46 -3.71
N ASP A 49 -10.02 -31.56 -4.48
CA ASP A 49 -9.47 -30.25 -4.82
C ASP A 49 -9.38 -29.50 -3.49
N ARG A 50 -8.46 -29.97 -2.65
CA ARG A 50 -7.73 -29.10 -1.76
C ARG A 50 -7.13 -28.07 -2.69
N ASP A 51 -7.82 -26.94 -2.80
CA ASP A 51 -7.22 -25.67 -3.13
C ASP A 51 -5.89 -25.66 -2.37
N GLU A 52 -4.80 -25.92 -3.07
CA GLU A 52 -3.54 -25.30 -2.71
C GLU A 52 -3.86 -23.81 -2.82
N GLU A 53 -4.44 -23.24 -1.76
CA GLU A 53 -4.46 -21.82 -1.48
C GLU A 53 -3.00 -21.42 -1.56
N GLY A 54 -2.59 -21.04 -2.78
CA GLY A 54 -1.22 -20.77 -3.12
C GLY A 54 -0.74 -19.75 -2.12
N THR A 55 0.18 -20.17 -1.24
CA THR A 55 0.57 -19.40 -0.07
C THR A 55 0.84 -17.98 -0.50
N GLU A 56 -0.07 -17.04 -0.20
CA GLU A 56 0.10 -15.66 -0.59
C GLU A 56 1.35 -15.16 0.13
N TRP A 57 2.41 -14.84 -0.63
CA TRP A 57 3.66 -14.39 -0.04
C TRP A 57 3.39 -13.07 0.67
N SER A 58 3.85 -12.94 1.92
CA SER A 58 3.85 -11.65 2.60
C SER A 58 4.57 -10.60 1.74
N GLU A 59 4.15 -9.34 1.83
CA GLU A 59 4.83 -8.25 1.13
C GLU A 59 6.31 -8.16 1.52
N ILE A 60 6.66 -8.60 2.73
CA ILE A 60 8.05 -8.70 3.19
C ILE A 60 8.81 -9.75 2.36
N ARG A 61 8.26 -10.95 2.19
CA ARG A 61 8.89 -11.99 1.35
C ARG A 61 9.01 -11.58 -0.11
N LEU A 62 7.99 -10.91 -0.66
CA LEU A 62 8.05 -10.35 -2.02
C LEU A 62 9.14 -9.30 -2.15
N ALA A 63 9.30 -8.41 -1.16
CA ALA A 63 10.37 -7.42 -1.15
C ALA A 63 11.76 -8.08 -1.05
N ILE A 64 11.90 -9.10 -0.22
CA ILE A 64 13.15 -9.88 -0.08
C ILE A 64 13.50 -10.55 -1.41
N ASP A 65 12.54 -11.14 -2.11
CA ASP A 65 12.76 -11.79 -3.41
C ASP A 65 13.23 -10.77 -4.46
N GLU A 66 12.52 -9.64 -4.58
CA GLU A 66 12.86 -8.56 -5.52
C GLU A 66 14.27 -7.98 -5.26
N LEU A 67 14.68 -7.87 -4.00
CA LEU A 67 16.00 -7.39 -3.59
C LEU A 67 17.10 -8.46 -3.67
N SER A 68 16.74 -9.74 -3.70
CA SER A 68 17.73 -10.82 -3.72
C SER A 68 18.47 -10.84 -5.06
N PRO A 69 19.78 -11.16 -5.07
CA PRO A 69 20.50 -11.32 -6.31
C PRO A 69 19.83 -12.38 -7.19
N PRO A 70 19.68 -12.15 -8.50
CA PRO A 70 19.12 -13.17 -9.38
C PRO A 70 19.98 -14.43 -9.29
N ALA A 71 19.33 -15.58 -9.14
CA ALA A 71 20.01 -16.86 -9.13
C ALA A 71 20.86 -16.96 -10.40
N ARG A 72 22.19 -17.05 -10.25
CA ARG A 72 23.11 -17.15 -11.39
C ARG A 72 22.80 -18.44 -12.13
N LEU A 73 22.03 -18.36 -13.21
CA LEU A 73 22.05 -19.40 -14.24
C LEU A 73 23.49 -19.46 -14.74
N LYS A 74 24.20 -20.56 -14.45
CA LYS A 74 25.54 -20.83 -14.96
C LYS A 74 25.50 -20.80 -16.49
N HIS A 75 25.81 -19.68 -17.11
CA HIS A 75 26.31 -19.58 -18.47
C HIS A 75 27.51 -18.64 -18.45
N GLY A 76 28.58 -19.08 -19.11
CA GLY A 76 29.95 -18.63 -18.90
C GLY A 76 30.29 -17.24 -19.44
N ASP A 77 31.40 -16.75 -18.87
CA ASP A 77 32.38 -15.79 -19.38
C ASP A 77 31.90 -14.42 -19.89
N GLY A 78 32.43 -13.37 -19.25
CA GLY A 78 32.27 -11.99 -19.69
C GLY A 78 32.70 -10.99 -18.63
N ASP A 79 33.97 -10.62 -18.65
CA ASP A 79 34.60 -9.56 -17.86
C ASP A 79 33.79 -8.25 -17.92
N GLY A 80 33.54 -7.63 -16.78
CA GLY A 80 32.60 -6.52 -16.68
C GLY A 80 32.65 -5.84 -15.32
N LYS A 81 33.77 -5.14 -15.08
CA LYS A 81 33.92 -3.97 -14.18
C LYS A 81 32.62 -3.56 -13.49
N ALA A 82 32.57 -3.70 -12.16
CA ALA A 82 31.46 -3.26 -11.30
C ALA A 82 30.94 -1.89 -11.76
N ALA A 83 29.85 -1.90 -12.52
CA ALA A 83 29.20 -0.71 -12.99
C ALA A 83 28.65 -0.01 -11.75
N ALA A 84 29.08 1.24 -11.55
CA ALA A 84 28.69 2.07 -10.42
C ALA A 84 27.18 1.97 -10.17
N SER A 85 26.80 1.35 -9.05
CA SER A 85 25.53 1.52 -8.30
C SER A 85 24.34 2.04 -9.11
N SER A 86 24.01 1.40 -10.24
CA SER A 86 22.91 1.84 -11.09
C SER A 86 21.63 1.26 -10.52
N LEU A 87 20.85 2.08 -9.81
CA LEU A 87 19.60 1.68 -9.15
C LEU A 87 18.53 1.45 -10.22
N PRO A 88 18.12 0.20 -10.52
CA PRO A 88 17.18 -0.07 -11.61
C PRO A 88 15.80 0.49 -11.29
N THR A 89 15.23 1.26 -12.21
CA THR A 89 13.92 1.94 -12.01
C THR A 89 12.81 0.93 -11.74
N LEU A 90 12.79 -0.19 -12.48
CA LEU A 90 11.78 -1.24 -12.31
C LEU A 90 11.83 -1.88 -10.92
N ARG A 91 13.01 -2.18 -10.40
CA ARG A 91 13.18 -2.74 -9.05
C ARG A 91 12.65 -1.78 -7.99
N PHE A 92 12.96 -0.49 -8.11
CA PHE A 92 12.44 0.52 -7.19
C PHE A 92 10.90 0.68 -7.29
N LEU A 93 10.34 0.63 -8.50
CA LEU A 93 8.88 0.65 -8.71
C LEU A 93 8.21 -0.59 -8.10
N ALA A 94 8.79 -1.78 -8.26
CA ALA A 94 8.28 -3.02 -7.68
C ALA A 94 8.20 -2.92 -6.14
N LEU A 95 9.27 -2.47 -5.50
CA LEU A 95 9.30 -2.23 -4.04
C LEU A 95 8.28 -1.16 -3.61
N SER A 96 8.13 -0.10 -4.42
CA SER A 96 7.18 0.96 -4.13
C SER A 96 5.73 0.47 -4.21
N HIS A 97 5.40 -0.40 -5.17
CA HIS A 97 4.07 -1.02 -5.28
C HIS A 97 3.73 -1.90 -4.08
N LEU A 98 4.72 -2.51 -3.41
CA LEU A 98 4.48 -3.26 -2.17
C LEU A 98 3.99 -2.36 -1.04
N LEU A 99 4.40 -1.09 -0.98
CA LEU A 99 3.83 -0.12 -0.04
C LEU A 99 2.32 0.05 -0.25
N VAL A 100 1.88 0.14 -1.51
CA VAL A 100 0.45 0.28 -1.84
C VAL A 100 -0.31 -0.97 -1.42
N ARG A 101 0.23 -2.17 -1.65
CA ARG A 101 -0.40 -3.43 -1.22
C ARG A 101 -0.61 -3.50 0.29
N VAL A 102 0.40 -3.09 1.08
CA VAL A 102 0.26 -3.01 2.54
C VAL A 102 -0.84 -2.02 2.94
N LEU A 103 -0.90 -0.85 2.29
CA LEU A 103 -1.94 0.15 2.58
C LEU A 103 -3.34 -0.34 2.18
N ASP A 104 -3.46 -1.10 1.09
CA ASP A 104 -4.70 -1.75 0.67
C ASP A 104 -5.17 -2.80 1.68
N LYS A 105 -4.25 -3.58 2.25
CA LYS A 105 -4.53 -4.53 3.34
C LYS A 105 -5.01 -3.84 4.63
N ILE A 106 -4.49 -2.66 4.96
CA ILE A 106 -4.96 -1.88 6.12
C ILE A 106 -6.38 -1.34 5.85
N GLY A 107 -6.66 -0.92 4.61
CA GLY A 107 -7.99 -0.56 4.15
C GLY A 107 -8.28 0.94 4.11
N PRO A 108 -9.57 1.33 4.07
CA PRO A 108 -10.00 2.69 3.70
C PRO A 108 -9.49 3.82 4.58
N THR A 109 -9.10 3.53 5.83
CA THR A 109 -8.53 4.53 6.74
C THR A 109 -7.21 5.12 6.22
N MET A 110 -6.50 4.38 5.35
CA MET A 110 -5.25 4.80 4.74
C MET A 110 -5.40 5.37 3.33
N ALA A 111 -6.63 5.57 2.83
CA ALA A 111 -6.88 5.96 1.43
C ALA A 111 -6.13 7.23 0.99
N VAL A 112 -5.99 8.22 1.87
CA VAL A 112 -5.25 9.47 1.57
C VAL A 112 -3.76 9.19 1.39
N LEU A 113 -3.15 8.43 2.30
CA LEU A 113 -1.74 8.04 2.22
C LEU A 113 -1.48 7.15 1.00
N ARG A 114 -2.37 6.17 0.78
CA ARG A 114 -2.34 5.28 -0.38
C ARG A 114 -2.35 6.07 -1.69
N LEU A 115 -3.22 7.07 -1.82
CA LEU A 115 -3.29 7.91 -3.02
C LEU A 115 -2.01 8.73 -3.23
N ASP A 116 -1.40 9.24 -2.17
CA ASP A 116 -0.13 9.98 -2.25
C ASP A 116 1.01 9.09 -2.76
N VAL A 117 1.17 7.91 -2.16
CA VAL A 117 2.16 6.91 -2.58
C VAL A 117 1.93 6.48 -4.03
N GLN A 118 0.68 6.17 -4.40
CA GLN A 118 0.29 5.77 -5.75
C GLN A 118 0.66 6.84 -6.79
N ARG A 119 0.39 8.13 -6.51
CA ARG A 119 0.74 9.23 -7.42
C ARG A 119 2.25 9.40 -7.62
N ASN A 120 3.04 9.11 -6.59
CA ASN A 120 4.50 9.12 -6.72
C ASN A 120 4.98 7.96 -7.62
N ILE A 121 4.38 6.77 -7.48
CA ILE A 121 4.67 5.61 -8.33
C ILE A 121 4.27 5.90 -9.78
N GLU A 122 3.03 6.35 -10.01
CA GLU A 122 2.51 6.66 -11.35
C GLU A 122 3.40 7.64 -12.09
N ARG A 123 3.83 8.72 -11.42
CA ARG A 123 4.73 9.71 -12.01
C ARG A 123 6.04 9.10 -12.52
N LEU A 124 6.65 8.23 -11.72
CA LEU A 124 7.90 7.58 -12.09
C LEU A 124 7.68 6.53 -13.19
N GLN A 125 6.57 5.78 -13.11
CA GLN A 125 6.18 4.76 -14.07
C GLN A 125 5.84 5.37 -15.44
N GLU A 126 5.11 6.48 -15.48
CA GLU A 126 4.80 7.23 -16.71
C GLU A 126 6.08 7.67 -17.42
N LEU A 127 7.03 8.25 -16.69
CA LEU A 127 8.31 8.64 -17.28
C LEU A 127 9.07 7.43 -17.82
N TYR A 128 9.12 6.34 -17.05
CA TYR A 128 9.78 5.09 -17.48
C TYR A 128 9.20 4.57 -18.79
N LEU A 129 7.87 4.54 -18.92
CA LEU A 129 7.17 4.03 -20.10
C LEU A 129 7.38 4.87 -21.36
N LEU A 130 7.78 6.14 -21.25
CA LEU A 130 8.11 6.96 -22.42
C LEU A 130 9.35 6.45 -23.16
N ASP A 131 10.35 5.95 -22.44
CA ASP A 131 11.58 5.38 -23.01
C ASP A 131 12.28 4.47 -21.96
N PRO A 132 11.91 3.18 -21.90
CA PRO A 132 12.44 2.25 -20.91
C PRO A 132 13.97 2.08 -20.96
N ALA A 133 14.58 2.23 -22.13
CA ALA A 133 16.03 2.14 -22.29
C ALA A 133 16.72 3.35 -21.64
N LYS A 134 16.21 4.55 -21.92
CA LYS A 134 16.75 5.81 -21.38
C LYS A 134 16.50 5.97 -19.88
N TYR A 135 15.34 5.55 -19.39
CA TYR A 135 14.92 5.72 -18.00
C TYR A 135 15.08 4.43 -17.16
N SER A 136 15.97 3.54 -17.60
CA SER A 136 16.27 2.26 -16.95
C SER A 136 16.83 2.39 -15.53
N THR A 137 17.39 3.55 -15.17
CA THR A 137 17.98 3.81 -13.86
C THR A 137 17.43 5.09 -13.22
N LEU A 138 17.31 5.08 -11.88
CA LEU A 138 16.91 6.28 -11.14
C LEU A 138 17.89 7.44 -11.34
N THR A 139 19.20 7.14 -11.42
CA THR A 139 20.24 8.15 -11.67
C THR A 139 20.00 8.87 -13.00
N GLY A 140 19.70 8.14 -14.08
CA GLY A 140 19.41 8.75 -15.38
C GLY A 140 18.18 9.66 -15.36
N ILE A 141 17.14 9.27 -14.61
CA ILE A 141 15.92 10.09 -14.41
C ILE A 141 16.27 11.39 -13.68
N LEU A 142 17.00 11.31 -12.58
CA LEU A 142 17.40 12.49 -11.79
C LEU A 142 18.34 13.40 -12.58
N GLU A 143 19.34 12.87 -13.28
CA GLU A 143 20.26 13.65 -14.10
C GLU A 143 19.52 14.43 -15.20
N LYS A 144 18.53 13.81 -15.83
CA LYS A 144 17.66 14.46 -16.82
C LYS A 144 16.89 15.63 -16.21
N GLU A 145 16.21 15.44 -15.08
CA GLU A 145 15.45 16.52 -14.43
C GLU A 145 16.33 17.63 -13.86
N VAL A 146 17.53 17.30 -13.37
CA VAL A 146 18.50 18.29 -12.89
C VAL A 146 19.01 19.13 -14.06
N LYS A 147 19.36 18.49 -15.20
CA LYS A 147 19.81 19.18 -16.41
C LYS A 147 18.74 20.12 -16.99
N GLU A 148 17.47 19.73 -16.90
CA GLU A 148 16.33 20.54 -17.36
C GLU A 148 15.87 21.59 -16.34
N GLY A 149 16.42 21.59 -15.12
CA GLY A 149 16.00 22.50 -14.05
C GLY A 149 14.60 22.18 -13.48
N THR A 150 14.09 20.97 -13.69
CA THR A 150 12.74 20.54 -13.28
C THR A 150 12.72 19.70 -12.01
N ALA A 151 13.87 19.20 -11.53
CA ALA A 151 13.97 18.28 -10.40
C ALA A 151 13.32 18.77 -9.08
N ARG A 152 13.15 20.09 -8.90
CA ARG A 152 12.54 20.68 -7.68
C ARG A 152 11.06 20.99 -7.80
N LYS A 153 10.45 20.84 -8.99
CA LYS A 153 9.01 21.06 -9.18
C LYS A 153 8.20 20.10 -8.33
N VAL A 154 7.01 20.50 -7.91
CA VAL A 154 6.13 19.72 -7.01
C VAL A 154 5.81 18.35 -7.59
N ASP A 155 5.71 18.25 -8.91
CA ASP A 155 5.40 17.09 -9.71
C ASP A 155 6.62 16.47 -10.40
N SER A 156 7.83 16.63 -9.85
CA SER A 156 9.04 16.01 -10.41
C SER A 156 9.18 14.53 -10.00
N CYS A 157 9.82 13.73 -10.86
CA CYS A 157 10.18 12.34 -10.55
C CYS A 157 11.20 12.29 -9.41
N ALA A 158 12.12 13.25 -9.33
CA ALA A 158 13.05 13.39 -8.21
C ALA A 158 12.33 13.49 -6.86
N ARG A 159 11.23 14.27 -6.77
CA ARG A 159 10.43 14.32 -5.55
C ARG A 159 9.71 13.00 -5.28
N ALA A 160 9.17 12.36 -6.32
CA ALA A 160 8.53 11.06 -6.17
C ALA A 160 9.51 10.01 -5.60
N VAL A 161 10.72 9.91 -6.16
CA VAL A 161 11.79 9.02 -5.67
C VAL A 161 12.14 9.34 -4.21
N LEU A 162 12.28 10.63 -3.86
CA LEU A 162 12.57 11.04 -2.49
C LEU A 162 11.52 10.55 -1.48
N TRP A 163 10.25 10.78 -1.80
CA TRP A 163 9.15 10.46 -0.89
C TRP A 163 8.95 8.96 -0.75
N LEU A 164 9.07 8.21 -1.85
CA LEU A 164 9.02 6.75 -1.81
C LEU A 164 10.19 6.18 -0.98
N ALA A 165 11.41 6.69 -1.14
CA ALA A 165 12.55 6.25 -0.32
C ALA A 165 12.34 6.55 1.18
N ARG A 166 11.84 7.74 1.52
CA ARG A 166 11.51 8.09 2.92
C ARG A 166 10.36 7.26 3.50
N SER A 167 9.39 6.88 2.68
CA SER A 167 8.34 5.94 3.09
C SER A 167 8.93 4.56 3.39
N MET A 168 9.91 4.10 2.60
CA MET A 168 10.63 2.85 2.88
C MET A 168 11.51 2.95 4.15
N ASP A 169 12.15 4.10 4.41
CA ASP A 169 12.87 4.32 5.68
C ASP A 169 11.92 4.18 6.88
N PHE A 170 10.74 4.81 6.79
CA PHE A 170 9.68 4.68 7.79
C PHE A 170 9.24 3.22 7.96
N THR A 171 9.03 2.50 6.87
CA THR A 171 8.64 1.08 6.90
C THR A 171 9.67 0.21 7.61
N ILE A 172 10.96 0.36 7.30
CA ILE A 172 12.02 -0.39 8.01
C ILE A 172 12.04 -0.05 9.49
N ALA A 173 11.97 1.24 9.84
CA ALA A 173 11.97 1.67 11.23
C ALA A 173 10.79 1.06 12.00
N LEU A 174 9.58 1.08 11.44
CA LEU A 174 8.39 0.48 12.04
C LEU A 174 8.53 -1.05 12.20
N LEU A 175 8.98 -1.75 11.17
CA LEU A 175 9.14 -3.21 11.20
C LEU A 175 10.16 -3.63 12.26
N GLN A 176 11.29 -2.93 12.36
CA GLN A 176 12.28 -3.21 13.39
C GLN A 176 11.77 -2.90 14.79
N SER A 177 11.06 -1.79 15.00
CA SER A 177 10.46 -1.52 16.31
C SER A 177 9.40 -2.55 16.70
N LEU A 178 8.70 -3.14 15.73
CA LEU A 178 7.78 -4.27 15.97
C LEU A 178 8.50 -5.55 16.40
N GLU A 179 9.68 -5.80 15.85
CA GLU A 179 10.54 -6.93 16.18
C GLU A 179 11.18 -6.76 17.57
N GLU A 180 11.75 -5.58 17.84
CA GLU A 180 12.41 -5.24 19.10
C GLU A 180 11.42 -5.29 20.29
N ASP A 181 10.15 -4.92 20.09
CA ASP A 181 9.09 -5.01 21.10
C ASP A 181 8.37 -6.36 21.05
N SER A 182 9.11 -7.48 21.03
CA SER A 182 8.56 -8.85 20.95
C SER A 182 7.59 -9.20 22.09
N GLU A 183 7.80 -8.61 23.27
CA GLU A 183 6.95 -8.76 24.47
C GLU A 183 5.65 -7.94 24.41
N GLN A 184 5.37 -7.28 23.27
CA GLN A 184 4.15 -6.52 22.99
C GLN A 184 3.81 -5.46 24.04
N GLN A 185 4.82 -4.75 24.56
CA GLN A 185 4.62 -3.74 25.60
C GLN A 185 4.05 -2.43 25.06
N GLN A 186 4.23 -2.17 23.76
CA GLN A 186 3.77 -0.96 23.09
C GLN A 186 2.61 -1.23 22.14
N SER A 187 1.68 -0.28 22.08
CA SER A 187 0.65 -0.24 21.05
C SER A 187 1.26 0.06 19.67
N LEU A 188 0.58 -0.35 18.60
CA LEU A 188 1.00 -0.03 17.23
C LEU A 188 1.15 1.49 17.03
N ALA A 189 0.28 2.30 17.65
CA ALA A 189 0.33 3.76 17.54
C ALA A 189 1.63 4.33 18.09
N GLN A 190 2.11 3.81 19.21
CA GLN A 190 3.40 4.24 19.79
C GLN A 190 4.57 3.85 18.89
N LEU A 191 4.54 2.65 18.30
CA LEU A 191 5.60 2.20 17.38
C LEU A 191 5.60 3.01 16.08
N VAL A 192 4.42 3.26 15.50
CA VAL A 192 4.26 4.12 14.32
C VAL A 192 4.71 5.55 14.60
N GLU A 193 4.37 6.11 15.76
CA GLU A 193 4.80 7.45 16.15
C GLU A 193 6.32 7.53 16.31
N ALA A 194 6.95 6.54 16.95
CA ALA A 194 8.40 6.47 17.10
C ALA A 194 9.11 6.38 15.73
N ALA A 195 8.65 5.48 14.85
CA ALA A 195 9.19 5.35 13.49
C ALA A 195 9.00 6.64 12.68
N TYR A 196 7.85 7.31 12.82
CA TYR A 196 7.55 8.57 12.15
C TYR A 196 8.50 9.71 12.57
N GLU A 197 8.77 9.85 13.87
CA GLU A 197 9.63 10.91 14.41
C GLU A 197 11.07 10.86 13.88
N VAL A 198 11.61 9.67 13.64
CA VAL A 198 12.99 9.50 13.12
C VAL A 198 13.09 9.53 11.60
N SER A 199 11.99 9.30 10.87
CA SER A 199 12.00 9.14 9.40
C SER A 199 11.36 10.31 8.65
N LEU A 200 10.03 10.42 8.69
CA LEU A 200 9.24 11.35 7.89
C LEU A 200 9.08 12.72 8.56
N LYS A 201 8.99 12.76 9.89
CA LYS A 201 8.76 13.99 10.66
C LYS A 201 9.70 15.14 10.32
N PRO A 202 11.02 14.96 10.16
CA PRO A 202 11.94 16.06 9.85
C PRO A 202 11.62 16.77 8.52
N TRP A 203 10.95 16.05 7.61
CA TRP A 203 10.64 16.47 6.25
C TRP A 203 9.21 16.93 6.06
N HIS A 204 8.32 16.61 7.01
CA HIS A 204 6.93 17.01 7.00
C HIS A 204 6.74 18.45 7.47
N GLY A 205 6.06 19.26 6.66
CA GLY A 205 5.48 20.53 7.07
C GLY A 205 4.37 20.36 8.11
N TRP A 206 3.80 21.47 8.56
CA TRP A 206 2.78 21.46 9.61
C TRP A 206 1.49 20.74 9.18
N ILE A 207 1.12 20.83 7.89
CA ILE A 207 -0.06 20.17 7.31
C ILE A 207 0.13 18.65 7.36
N SER A 208 1.22 18.14 6.77
CA SER A 208 1.54 16.71 6.78
C SER A 208 1.69 16.17 8.21
N SER A 209 2.30 16.95 9.11
CA SER A 209 2.39 16.59 10.54
C SER A 209 1.02 16.48 11.21
N ALA A 210 0.08 17.40 10.91
CA ALA A 210 -1.27 17.34 11.45
C ALA A 210 -2.05 16.13 10.90
N ALA A 211 -1.91 15.85 9.60
CA ALA A 211 -2.50 14.68 8.97
C ALA A 211 -2.01 13.36 9.62
N CYS A 212 -0.72 13.26 9.92
CA CYS A 212 -0.14 12.09 10.60
C CYS A 212 -0.76 11.86 11.98
N LYS A 213 -1.01 12.93 12.76
CA LYS A 213 -1.68 12.82 14.07
C LYS A 213 -3.11 12.29 13.98
N ILE A 214 -3.80 12.56 12.88
CA ILE A 214 -5.13 11.98 12.62
C ILE A 214 -4.98 10.53 12.18
N ALA A 215 -4.05 10.23 11.27
CA ALA A 215 -3.79 8.88 10.79
C ALA A 215 -3.46 7.90 11.94
N LEU A 216 -2.67 8.34 12.94
CA LEU A 216 -2.35 7.57 14.15
C LEU A 216 -3.59 7.11 14.95
N LYS A 217 -4.73 7.80 14.81
CA LYS A 217 -5.99 7.41 15.46
C LYS A 217 -6.82 6.42 14.64
N LEU A 218 -6.42 6.17 13.40
CA LEU A 218 -7.15 5.37 12.42
C LEU A 218 -6.40 4.10 12.00
N ILE A 219 -5.19 3.88 12.54
CA ILE A 219 -4.47 2.63 12.34
C ILE A 219 -5.14 1.48 13.11
N PRO A 220 -5.02 0.24 12.62
CA PRO A 220 -5.61 -0.91 13.27
C PRO A 220 -4.93 -1.25 14.61
N GLU A 221 -5.52 -2.17 15.36
CA GLU A 221 -4.86 -2.79 16.50
C GLU A 221 -3.61 -3.57 16.05
N ARG A 222 -2.61 -3.66 16.94
CA ARG A 222 -1.35 -4.33 16.64
C ARG A 222 -1.55 -5.77 16.15
N LYS A 223 -2.43 -6.54 16.80
CA LYS A 223 -2.70 -7.94 16.42
C LYS A 223 -3.24 -8.04 14.99
N VAL A 224 -4.14 -7.13 14.61
CA VAL A 224 -4.69 -7.06 13.25
C VAL A 224 -3.58 -6.70 12.27
N PHE A 225 -2.76 -5.69 12.58
CA PHE A 225 -1.63 -5.29 11.73
C PHE A 225 -0.61 -6.42 11.52
N THR A 226 -0.22 -7.12 12.59
CA THR A 226 0.71 -8.26 12.50
C THR A 226 0.13 -9.40 11.68
N SER A 227 -1.18 -9.68 11.81
CA SER A 227 -1.87 -10.68 10.98
C SER A 227 -1.84 -10.29 9.49
N LEU A 228 -2.07 -9.01 9.16
CA LEU A 228 -1.99 -8.51 7.78
C LEU A 228 -0.59 -8.68 7.17
N LEU A 229 0.48 -8.56 7.98
CA LEU A 229 1.86 -8.74 7.53
C LEU A 229 2.23 -10.22 7.31
N LEU A 230 1.74 -11.12 8.16
CA LEU A 230 2.03 -12.56 8.08
C LEU A 230 1.27 -13.26 6.94
N GLY A 231 0.14 -12.71 6.49
CA GLY A 231 -0.82 -13.46 5.68
C GLY A 231 -1.62 -14.45 6.55
N MET A 232 -2.78 -14.90 6.08
CA MET A 232 -3.60 -15.83 6.84
C MET A 232 -2.84 -17.14 7.08
N GLY A 233 -2.65 -17.52 8.36
CA GLY A 233 -2.15 -18.85 8.74
C GLY A 233 -0.64 -19.03 8.94
N GLN A 234 0.19 -17.97 8.96
CA GLN A 234 1.64 -18.09 9.17
C GLN A 234 2.09 -17.81 10.63
N ASP A 235 3.16 -18.48 11.06
CA ASP A 235 3.73 -18.36 12.41
C ASP A 235 4.57 -17.07 12.57
N CYS A 236 4.39 -16.38 13.71
CA CYS A 236 5.13 -15.17 14.07
C CYS A 236 6.66 -15.36 14.16
N SER A 237 7.16 -16.59 14.31
CA SER A 237 8.60 -16.86 14.44
C SER A 237 9.38 -16.55 13.17
N ALA A 238 8.77 -16.74 11.99
CA ALA A 238 9.39 -16.42 10.71
C ALA A 238 9.46 -14.90 10.44
N LEU A 239 8.54 -14.13 11.02
CA LEU A 239 8.44 -12.68 10.78
C LEU A 239 9.69 -11.93 11.21
N LYS A 240 10.30 -12.33 12.32
CA LYS A 240 11.54 -11.72 12.82
C LYS A 240 12.67 -11.87 11.79
N ASP A 241 12.94 -13.10 11.36
CA ASP A 241 14.01 -13.40 10.41
C ASP A 241 13.77 -12.69 9.06
N GLU A 242 12.51 -12.60 8.64
CA GLU A 242 12.11 -11.87 7.44
C GLU A 242 12.33 -10.36 7.58
N ILE A 243 11.97 -9.75 8.71
CA ILE A 243 12.21 -8.32 8.96
C ILE A 243 13.71 -8.01 8.97
N GLU A 244 14.50 -8.83 9.67
CA GLU A 244 15.96 -8.68 9.71
C GLU A 244 16.56 -8.79 8.30
N ARG A 245 16.14 -9.80 7.54
CA ARG A 245 16.59 -10.00 6.16
C ARG A 245 16.19 -8.87 5.22
N LEU A 246 14.95 -8.38 5.31
CA LEU A 246 14.50 -7.22 4.54
C LEU A 246 15.34 -6.00 4.88
N ALA A 247 15.58 -5.73 6.17
CA ALA A 247 16.41 -4.61 6.59
C ALA A 247 17.83 -4.70 6.03
N LEU A 248 18.47 -5.89 6.06
CA LEU A 248 19.80 -6.11 5.51
C LEU A 248 19.88 -5.84 4.00
N LEU A 249 18.81 -6.13 3.25
CA LEU A 249 18.78 -5.96 1.80
C LEU A 249 18.35 -4.54 1.37
N LEU A 250 17.38 -3.95 2.06
CA LEU A 250 16.77 -2.68 1.68
C LEU A 250 17.61 -1.48 2.13
N ARG A 251 18.32 -1.56 3.27
CA ARG A 251 19.15 -0.46 3.79
C ARG A 251 20.23 0.01 2.80
N PRO A 252 21.06 -0.88 2.19
CA PRO A 252 22.05 -0.44 1.21
C PRO A 252 21.43 0.25 -0.01
N LEU A 253 20.27 -0.23 -0.47
CA LEU A 253 19.54 0.40 -1.58
C LEU A 253 19.09 1.82 -1.21
N LEU A 254 18.56 2.01 -0.01
CA LEU A 254 18.13 3.32 0.48
C LEU A 254 19.33 4.26 0.69
N ASP A 255 20.44 3.77 1.24
CA ASP A 255 21.67 4.55 1.41
C ASP A 255 22.21 5.06 0.06
N ASP A 256 22.18 4.21 -0.97
CA ASP A 256 22.54 4.60 -2.34
C ASP A 256 21.59 5.67 -2.90
N ILE A 257 20.28 5.53 -2.69
CA ILE A 257 19.27 6.52 -3.10
C ILE A 257 19.51 7.85 -2.38
N HIS A 258 19.67 7.84 -1.05
CA HIS A 258 19.91 9.04 -0.25
C HIS A 258 21.21 9.73 -0.65
N SER A 259 22.27 8.97 -0.91
CA SER A 259 23.55 9.48 -1.42
C SER A 259 23.40 10.14 -2.79
N MET A 260 22.63 9.52 -3.69
CA MET A 260 22.29 10.09 -4.99
C MET A 260 21.50 11.39 -4.84
N MET A 261 20.50 11.43 -3.96
CA MET A 261 19.70 12.63 -3.69
C MET A 261 20.53 13.78 -3.12
N ALA A 262 21.45 13.47 -2.20
CA ALA A 262 22.38 14.44 -1.63
C ALA A 262 23.35 15.01 -2.68
N ARG A 263 23.87 14.16 -3.59
CA ARG A 263 24.72 14.59 -4.71
C ARG A 263 24.04 15.66 -5.58
N PHE A 264 22.73 15.56 -5.79
CA PHE A 264 21.94 16.55 -6.53
C PHE A 264 21.34 17.66 -5.65
N ARG A 265 21.60 17.66 -4.33
CA ARG A 265 21.04 18.58 -3.33
C ARG A 265 19.51 18.55 -3.25
N LEU A 266 18.93 17.39 -3.47
CA LEU A 266 17.47 17.14 -3.46
C LEU A 266 17.01 16.50 -2.14
N ASP A 267 17.94 16.00 -1.34
CA ASP A 267 17.75 15.33 -0.04
C ASP A 267 17.04 16.20 1.02
N ARG A 268 17.13 17.54 0.92
CA ARG A 268 16.54 18.46 1.91
C ARG A 268 15.14 18.98 1.55
N LEU A 269 14.53 18.48 0.48
CA LEU A 269 13.19 18.90 0.08
C LEU A 269 12.15 18.48 1.14
N LYS A 270 11.27 19.41 1.53
CA LYS A 270 10.18 19.19 2.50
C LYS A 270 8.82 19.13 1.82
N SER A 271 7.82 18.64 2.53
CA SER A 271 6.42 18.86 2.14
C SER A 271 6.05 20.31 2.42
N THR A 272 5.12 20.83 1.62
CA THR A 272 4.53 22.15 1.80
C THR A 272 3.54 22.17 2.95
#